data_AF-A0A3C1ITS9-F1
#
_entry.id   AF-A0A3C1ITS9-F1
#
_cell.length_a   1.000
_cell.length_b   1.000
_cell.length_c   1.000
_cell.angle_alpha   90.00
_cell.angle_beta   90.00
_cell.angle_gamma   90.00
#
_symmetry.space_group_name_H-M   'P 1'
#
loop_
_entity.id
_entity.type
_entity.pdbx_description
1 polymer ?
#
loop_
_entity_poly.entity_id
_entity_poly.type
_entity_poly.pdbx_seq_one_letter_code
_entity_poly.pdbx_strand_id
1 'polypeptide(L)'
;MTKIIIGKQGDQKFPIKNAGVSRQHASITIEGGHWILEDLDSTNGTFVRDDNGLYQRVSRVEIKEDTMVRLGDESSNGYAFMAHHVVEDDPENYAYEFARLAEWRDQFKKERERCQAAQRNRGLVQILISVVVIAVSYMPFLSEQPRLQLMVMRIGMLLPPVYIFFASGKNKMQRIYDRQQRILVCPRCGRPLTDYEITKQMCMTCKAHS
;
A
#
# COMPACT_ATOMS: atom_id res chain seq x y z
N MET A 1 -17.86 16.75 -21.80
CA MET A 1 -16.42 16.41 -21.87
C MET A 1 -15.64 17.61 -21.36
N THR A 2 -14.90 17.45 -20.27
CA THR A 2 -14.03 18.50 -19.72
C THR A 2 -12.59 18.03 -19.90
N LYS A 3 -11.78 18.76 -20.68
CA LYS A 3 -10.36 18.47 -20.87
C LYS A 3 -9.54 19.53 -20.14
N ILE A 4 -8.63 19.09 -19.29
CA ILE A 4 -7.79 19.96 -18.46
C ILE A 4 -6.34 19.64 -18.80
N ILE A 5 -5.60 20.63 -19.29
CA ILE A 5 -4.16 20.49 -19.54
C ILE A 5 -3.41 20.67 -18.23
N ILE A 6 -2.42 19.82 -17.99
CA ILE A 6 -1.63 19.83 -16.75
C ILE A 6 -0.16 20.05 -17.10
N GLY A 7 0.46 21.01 -16.42
CA GLY A 7 1.89 21.28 -16.54
C GLY A 7 2.26 22.66 -16.01
N LYS A 8 3.48 23.13 -16.32
CA LYS A 8 3.93 24.46 -15.87
C LYS A 8 3.09 25.62 -16.42
N GLN A 9 2.41 25.39 -17.55
CA GLN A 9 1.49 26.32 -18.21
C GLN A 9 0.20 25.56 -18.60
N GLY A 10 -0.34 24.78 -17.66
CA GLY A 10 -1.62 24.10 -17.81
C GLY A 10 -2.79 24.90 -17.22
N ASP A 11 -3.98 24.32 -17.29
CA ASP A 11 -5.26 24.89 -16.85
C ASP A 11 -5.55 24.62 -15.36
N GLN A 12 -4.75 23.75 -14.73
CA GLN A 12 -4.94 23.37 -13.33
C GLN A 12 -4.75 24.56 -12.38
N LYS A 13 -5.51 24.59 -11.27
CA LYS A 13 -5.51 25.73 -10.33
C LYS A 13 -4.25 25.81 -9.46
N PHE A 14 -3.60 24.67 -9.22
CA PHE A 14 -2.38 24.61 -8.43
C PHE A 14 -1.11 24.86 -9.27
N PRO A 15 -0.13 25.63 -8.77
CA PRO A 15 1.07 25.95 -9.52
C PRO A 15 2.06 24.77 -9.56
N ILE A 16 2.52 24.41 -10.76
CA ILE A 16 3.63 23.45 -10.95
C ILE A 16 4.86 24.21 -11.44
N LYS A 17 5.95 24.18 -10.67
CA LYS A 17 7.20 24.90 -10.96
C LYS A 17 8.40 23.98 -11.21
N ASN A 18 8.22 22.67 -11.07
CA ASN A 18 9.30 21.70 -11.10
C ASN A 18 9.95 21.65 -12.50
N ALA A 19 11.27 21.67 -12.54
CA ALA A 19 12.02 21.75 -13.80
C ALA A 19 11.76 20.56 -14.74
N GLY A 20 11.48 19.39 -14.17
CA GLY A 20 11.25 18.14 -14.90
C GLY A 20 9.85 18.03 -15.50
N VAL A 21 8.99 19.04 -15.32
CA VAL A 21 7.64 19.07 -15.88
C VAL A 21 7.60 19.97 -17.12
N SER A 22 7.11 19.47 -18.25
CA SER A 22 6.80 20.26 -19.46
C SER A 22 5.77 21.37 -19.22
N ARG A 23 5.68 22.33 -20.16
CA ARG A 23 4.69 23.43 -20.10
C ARG A 23 3.27 22.88 -20.17
N GLN A 24 2.97 22.13 -21.21
CA GLN A 24 1.81 21.26 -21.32
C GLN A 24 2.36 19.84 -21.27
N HIS A 25 2.14 19.13 -20.17
CA HIS A 25 2.82 17.85 -19.91
C HIS A 25 1.89 16.67 -20.16
N ALA A 26 0.68 16.76 -19.61
CA ALA A 26 -0.35 15.75 -19.75
C ALA A 26 -1.70 16.46 -19.85
N SER A 27 -2.73 15.72 -20.19
CA SER A 27 -4.11 16.16 -20.07
C SER A 27 -4.95 15.12 -19.36
N ILE A 28 -5.92 15.59 -18.59
CA ILE A 28 -6.97 14.75 -18.03
C ILE A 28 -8.27 15.11 -18.71
N THR A 29 -8.92 14.13 -19.31
CA THR A 29 -10.25 14.26 -19.92
C THR A 29 -11.27 13.55 -19.04
N ILE A 30 -12.32 14.27 -18.65
CA ILE A 30 -13.41 13.76 -17.83
C ILE A 30 -14.67 13.72 -18.68
N GLU A 31 -15.19 12.51 -18.90
CA GLU A 31 -16.37 12.27 -19.72
C GLU A 31 -17.18 11.09 -19.18
N GLY A 32 -18.47 11.33 -18.89
CA GLY A 32 -19.37 10.25 -18.44
C GLY A 32 -18.93 9.55 -17.13
N GLY A 33 -18.16 10.23 -16.28
CA GLY A 33 -17.57 9.63 -15.06
C GLY A 33 -16.26 8.89 -15.29
N HIS A 34 -15.81 8.75 -16.55
CA HIS A 34 -14.51 8.19 -16.89
C HIS A 34 -13.46 9.30 -16.91
N TRP A 35 -12.30 9.01 -16.34
CA TRP A 35 -11.14 9.88 -16.34
C TRP A 35 -10.06 9.27 -17.21
N ILE A 36 -9.60 10.02 -18.21
CA ILE A 36 -8.57 9.56 -19.14
C ILE A 36 -7.37 10.48 -18.98
N LEU A 37 -6.24 9.91 -18.57
CA LEU A 37 -4.95 10.58 -18.53
C LEU A 37 -4.22 10.33 -19.85
N GLU A 38 -3.70 11.38 -20.45
CA GLU A 38 -2.94 11.34 -21.71
C GLU A 38 -1.68 12.20 -21.59
N ASP A 39 -0.51 11.61 -21.81
CA ASP A 39 0.77 12.30 -21.93
C ASP A 39 0.84 13.08 -23.25
N LEU A 40 1.26 14.33 -23.20
CA LEU A 40 1.32 15.24 -24.35
C LEU A 40 2.74 15.35 -24.92
N ASP A 41 3.37 14.19 -25.15
CA ASP A 41 4.77 14.07 -25.58
C ASP A 41 5.74 14.80 -24.63
N SER A 42 5.59 14.51 -23.34
CA SER A 42 6.39 15.16 -22.31
C SER A 42 7.85 14.68 -22.33
N THR A 43 8.78 15.58 -21.98
CA THR A 43 10.22 15.27 -22.04
C THR A 43 10.62 14.11 -21.13
N ASN A 44 10.03 14.05 -19.93
CA ASN A 44 10.41 13.10 -18.88
C ASN A 44 9.35 12.00 -18.65
N GLY A 45 8.23 12.04 -19.37
CA GLY A 45 7.13 11.08 -19.26
C GLY A 45 6.16 11.34 -18.11
N THR A 46 4.97 10.76 -18.26
CA THR A 46 3.91 10.71 -17.25
C THR A 46 3.82 9.31 -16.64
N PHE A 47 3.55 9.23 -15.34
CA PHE A 47 3.48 7.99 -14.59
C PHE A 47 2.23 7.94 -13.71
N VAL A 48 1.70 6.74 -13.48
CA VAL A 48 0.61 6.48 -12.53
C VAL A 48 1.05 5.50 -11.47
N ARG A 49 0.60 5.69 -10.23
CA ARG A 49 0.91 4.81 -9.11
C ARG A 49 -0.05 3.62 -9.08
N ASP A 50 0.50 2.42 -8.97
CA ASP A 50 -0.27 1.18 -8.79
C ASP A 50 -0.61 0.90 -7.31
N ASP A 51 -1.36 -0.19 -7.07
CA ASP A 51 -1.79 -0.64 -5.74
C ASP A 51 -0.62 -1.08 -4.82
N ASN A 52 0.59 -1.26 -5.37
CA ASN A 52 1.80 -1.57 -4.61
C ASN A 52 2.60 -0.31 -4.24
N GLY A 53 2.14 0.85 -4.70
CA GLY A 53 2.81 2.14 -4.52
C GLY A 53 3.96 2.38 -5.50
N LEU A 54 4.01 1.67 -6.63
CA LEU A 54 5.04 1.82 -7.66
C LEU A 54 4.51 2.63 -8.84
N TYR A 55 5.36 3.48 -9.43
CA TYR A 55 5.00 4.30 -10.57
C TYR A 55 5.28 3.56 -11.88
N GLN A 56 4.31 3.57 -12.79
CA GLN A 56 4.41 2.97 -14.12
C GLN A 56 4.21 4.05 -15.19
N ARG A 57 5.09 4.09 -16.18
CA ARG A 57 5.00 5.07 -17.28
C ARG A 57 3.80 4.77 -18.16
N VAL A 58 3.04 5.80 -18.51
CA VAL A 58 1.85 5.68 -19.35
C VAL A 58 1.84 6.75 -20.44
N SER A 59 1.26 6.41 -21.59
CA SER A 59 0.97 7.38 -22.66
C SER A 59 -0.49 7.79 -22.64
N ARG A 60 -1.42 6.83 -22.59
CA ARG A 60 -2.86 7.07 -22.44
C ARG A 60 -3.49 5.94 -21.64
N VAL A 61 -4.15 6.27 -20.54
CA VAL A 61 -4.74 5.27 -19.64
C VAL A 61 -6.00 5.81 -18.96
N GLU A 62 -6.97 4.92 -18.72
CA GLU A 62 -8.10 5.23 -17.85
C GLU A 62 -7.64 5.22 -16.39
N ILE A 63 -7.94 6.29 -15.66
CA ILE A 63 -7.61 6.45 -14.24
C ILE A 63 -8.88 6.66 -13.43
N LYS A 64 -8.74 6.63 -12.12
CA LYS A 64 -9.78 7.06 -11.17
C LYS A 64 -9.40 8.41 -10.58
N GLU A 65 -10.36 9.10 -10.00
CA GLU A 65 -10.13 10.35 -9.26
C GLU A 65 -9.11 10.18 -8.12
N ASP A 66 -9.03 9.01 -7.47
CA ASP A 66 -8.08 8.73 -6.40
C ASP A 66 -6.70 8.25 -6.87
N THR A 67 -6.46 8.21 -8.19
CA THR A 67 -5.19 7.77 -8.75
C THR A 67 -4.10 8.82 -8.53
N MET A 68 -2.95 8.40 -8.00
CA MET A 68 -1.78 9.27 -7.91
C MET A 68 -1.08 9.32 -9.27
N VAL A 69 -0.99 10.52 -9.82
CA VAL A 69 -0.31 10.84 -11.07
C VAL A 69 1.00 11.52 -10.75
N ARG A 70 2.04 11.21 -11.53
CA ARG A 70 3.34 11.87 -11.47
C ARG A 70 3.75 12.35 -12.85
N LEU A 71 4.15 13.62 -12.92
CA LEU A 71 4.70 14.28 -14.09
C LEU A 71 6.21 14.37 -13.92
N GLY A 72 6.95 13.87 -14.92
CA GLY A 72 8.40 13.78 -14.88
C GLY A 72 8.93 12.59 -14.08
N ASP A 73 10.25 12.46 -14.09
CA ASP A 73 10.98 11.31 -13.55
C ASP A 73 10.91 11.20 -12.01
N GLU A 74 11.49 10.15 -11.43
CA GLU A 74 11.53 9.92 -9.98
C GLU A 74 12.40 10.94 -9.20
N SER A 75 13.09 11.84 -9.90
CA SER A 75 13.93 12.86 -9.25
C SER A 75 13.10 13.89 -8.48
N SER A 76 13.77 14.76 -7.73
CA SER A 76 13.14 15.93 -7.09
C SER A 76 12.51 16.92 -8.09
N ASN A 77 12.80 16.78 -9.38
CA ASN A 77 12.27 17.63 -10.44
C ASN A 77 10.93 17.14 -11.01
N GLY A 78 10.43 15.99 -10.57
CA GLY A 78 9.07 15.54 -10.87
C GLY A 78 8.03 16.20 -9.96
N TYR A 79 6.75 16.09 -10.33
CA TYR A 79 5.61 16.58 -9.54
C TYR A 79 4.55 15.49 -9.44
N ALA A 80 4.08 15.18 -8.23
CA ALA A 80 3.05 14.16 -8.00
C ALA A 80 1.82 14.79 -7.36
N PHE A 81 0.63 14.33 -7.76
CA PHE A 81 -0.66 14.79 -7.26
C PHE A 81 -1.72 13.69 -7.41
N MET A 82 -2.81 13.78 -6.66
CA MET A 82 -3.97 12.90 -6.86
C MET A 82 -4.86 13.49 -7.97
N ALA A 83 -5.38 12.67 -8.88
CA ALA A 83 -6.11 13.14 -10.04
C ALA A 83 -7.30 14.05 -9.69
N HIS A 84 -8.01 13.76 -8.59
CA HIS A 84 -9.12 14.56 -8.07
C HIS A 84 -8.72 16.04 -7.84
N HIS A 85 -7.48 16.32 -7.44
CA HIS A 85 -7.02 17.68 -7.16
C HIS A 85 -7.12 18.63 -8.38
N VAL A 86 -7.25 18.09 -9.60
CA VAL A 86 -7.37 18.85 -10.84
C VAL A 86 -8.76 19.49 -11.00
N VAL A 87 -9.79 18.93 -10.35
CA VAL A 87 -11.14 19.52 -10.35
C VAL A 87 -11.41 20.42 -9.14
N GLU A 88 -10.44 20.50 -8.22
CA GLU A 88 -10.58 21.30 -7.00
C GLU A 88 -10.36 22.79 -7.31
N ASP A 89 -11.29 23.64 -6.85
CA ASP A 89 -11.22 25.08 -7.08
C ASP A 89 -10.18 25.77 -6.19
N ASP A 90 -10.04 25.32 -4.94
CA ASP A 90 -9.04 25.80 -3.99
C ASP A 90 -7.78 24.92 -4.02
N PRO A 91 -6.63 25.45 -4.50
CA PRO A 91 -5.36 24.71 -4.57
C PRO A 91 -4.82 24.19 -3.22
N GLU A 92 -5.27 24.76 -2.10
CA GLU A 92 -4.82 24.33 -0.77
C GLU A 92 -5.82 23.38 -0.09
N ASN A 93 -6.94 23.08 -0.74
CA ASN A 93 -7.88 22.07 -0.27
C ASN A 93 -7.41 20.66 -0.64
N TYR A 94 -7.11 19.84 0.37
CA TYR A 94 -6.78 18.42 0.22
C TYR A 94 -7.75 17.50 0.98
N ALA A 95 -8.96 17.98 1.29
CA ALA A 95 -9.92 17.24 2.12
C ALA A 95 -10.25 15.87 1.52
N TYR A 96 -10.45 15.81 0.21
CA TYR A 96 -10.72 14.56 -0.52
C TYR A 96 -9.56 13.57 -0.40
N GLU A 97 -8.34 14.03 -0.63
CA GLU A 97 -7.13 13.22 -0.59
C GLU A 97 -6.88 12.67 0.81
N PHE A 98 -7.06 13.49 1.85
CA PHE A 98 -6.94 13.04 3.23
C PHE A 98 -8.04 12.06 3.64
N ALA A 99 -9.28 12.27 3.17
CA ALA A 99 -10.35 11.29 3.37
C ALA A 99 -9.99 9.93 2.73
N ARG A 100 -9.46 9.95 1.50
CA ARG A 100 -9.02 8.74 0.81
C ARG A 100 -7.84 8.04 1.50
N LEU A 101 -6.88 8.82 2.00
CA LEU A 101 -5.77 8.31 2.81
C LEU A 101 -6.25 7.64 4.10
N ALA A 102 -7.29 8.17 4.75
CA ALA A 102 -7.88 7.56 5.94
C ALA A 102 -8.53 6.20 5.63
N GLU A 103 -9.22 6.09 4.49
CA GLU A 103 -9.78 4.81 4.04
C GLU A 103 -8.69 3.77 3.74
N TRP A 104 -7.64 4.15 3.01
CA TRP A 104 -6.51 3.26 2.74
C TRP A 104 -5.77 2.85 4.02
N ARG A 105 -5.60 3.77 4.98
CA ARG A 105 -5.03 3.44 6.30
C ARG A 105 -5.83 2.35 7.00
N ASP A 106 -7.15 2.45 6.99
CA ASP A 106 -8.03 1.48 7.63
C ASP A 106 -7.99 0.11 6.90
N GLN A 107 -7.83 0.11 5.58
CA GLN A 107 -7.58 -1.12 4.81
C GLN A 107 -6.25 -1.78 5.22
N PHE A 108 -5.16 -1.01 5.33
CA PHE A 108 -3.88 -1.52 5.82
C PHE A 108 -3.95 -2.04 7.25
N LYS A 109 -4.72 -1.39 8.13
CA LYS A 109 -4.97 -1.88 9.49
C LYS A 109 -5.65 -3.26 9.46
N LYS A 110 -6.73 -3.41 8.68
CA LYS A 110 -7.42 -4.71 8.50
C LYS A 110 -6.50 -5.78 7.89
N GLU A 111 -5.67 -5.42 6.93
CA GLU A 111 -4.71 -6.36 6.31
C GLU A 111 -3.68 -6.86 7.32
N ARG A 112 -3.14 -5.97 8.17
CA ARG A 112 -2.22 -6.32 9.27
C ARG A 112 -2.88 -7.22 10.30
N GLU A 113 -4.11 -6.88 10.73
CA GLU A 113 -4.87 -7.69 11.68
C GLU A 113 -5.12 -9.11 11.15
N ARG A 114 -5.48 -9.26 9.87
CA ARG A 114 -5.62 -10.57 9.21
C ARG A 114 -4.29 -11.33 9.18
N CYS A 115 -3.19 -10.65 8.87
CA CYS A 115 -1.86 -11.27 8.85
C CYS A 115 -1.43 -11.74 10.25
N GLN A 116 -1.66 -10.92 11.27
CA GLN A 116 -1.35 -11.24 12.66
C GLN A 116 -2.24 -12.36 13.20
N ALA A 117 -3.54 -12.35 12.88
CA ALA A 117 -4.46 -13.43 13.23
C ALA A 117 -4.06 -14.75 12.56
N ALA A 118 -3.66 -14.73 11.29
CA ALA A 118 -3.15 -15.91 10.60
C ALA A 118 -1.88 -16.45 11.26
N GLN A 119 -0.96 -15.57 11.68
CA GLN A 119 0.24 -15.97 12.43
C GLN A 119 -0.11 -16.56 13.80
N ARG A 120 -1.04 -15.96 14.53
CA ARG A 120 -1.55 -16.48 15.82
C ARG A 120 -2.18 -17.86 15.65
N ASN A 121 -3.03 -18.05 14.65
CA ASN A 121 -3.71 -19.33 14.40
C ASN A 121 -2.70 -20.43 14.05
N ARG A 122 -1.63 -20.12 13.30
CA ARG A 122 -0.54 -21.08 13.06
C ARG A 122 0.17 -21.49 14.35
N GLY A 123 0.42 -20.54 15.25
CA GLY A 123 0.96 -20.81 16.58
C GLY A 123 0.04 -21.70 17.43
N LEU A 124 -1.28 -21.47 17.37
CA LEU A 124 -2.26 -22.33 18.05
C LEU A 124 -2.28 -23.76 17.49
N VAL A 125 -2.20 -23.93 16.16
CA VAL A 125 -2.09 -25.26 15.52
C VAL A 125 -0.83 -25.97 15.99
N GLN A 126 0.30 -25.26 16.10
CA GLN A 126 1.54 -25.82 16.61
C GLN A 126 1.39 -26.31 18.06
N ILE A 127 0.78 -25.50 18.93
CA ILE A 127 0.50 -25.89 20.33
C ILE A 127 -0.40 -27.13 20.36
N LEU A 128 -1.45 -27.15 19.53
CA LEU A 128 -2.37 -28.27 19.45
C LEU A 128 -1.68 -29.56 18.99
N ILE A 129 -0.80 -29.52 17.99
CA ILE A 129 0.02 -30.67 17.57
C ILE A 129 0.84 -31.19 18.76
N SER A 130 1.53 -30.32 19.49
CA SER A 130 2.32 -30.71 20.66
C SER A 130 1.47 -31.34 21.77
N VAL A 131 0.30 -30.76 22.08
CA VAL A 131 -0.64 -31.30 23.08
C VAL A 131 -1.16 -32.68 22.68
N VAL A 132 -1.50 -32.88 21.41
CA VAL A 132 -1.97 -34.18 20.89
C VAL A 132 -0.88 -35.23 20.99
N VAL A 133 0.38 -34.91 20.63
CA VAL A 133 1.52 -35.84 20.76
C VAL A 133 1.70 -36.28 22.21
N ILE A 134 1.65 -35.33 23.16
CA ILE A 134 1.75 -35.63 24.58
C ILE A 134 0.58 -36.52 25.03
N ALA A 135 -0.65 -36.16 24.70
CA ALA A 135 -1.84 -36.94 25.09
C ALA A 135 -1.79 -38.39 24.57
N VAL A 136 -1.40 -38.57 23.30
CA VAL A 136 -1.21 -39.91 22.69
C VAL A 136 -0.14 -40.69 23.43
N SER A 137 0.96 -40.06 23.87
CA SER A 137 2.04 -40.74 24.59
C SER A 137 1.63 -41.37 25.94
N TYR A 138 0.51 -40.93 26.54
CA TYR A 138 -0.04 -41.46 27.78
C TYR A 138 -1.15 -42.50 27.56
N MET A 139 -1.51 -42.83 26.31
CA MET A 139 -2.52 -43.85 26.05
C MET A 139 -2.02 -45.25 26.45
N PRO A 140 -2.87 -46.08 27.08
CA PRO A 140 -2.48 -47.38 27.65
C PRO A 140 -1.81 -48.32 26.65
N PHE A 141 -2.22 -48.29 25.39
CA PHE A 141 -1.60 -49.08 24.32
C PHE A 141 -0.10 -48.78 24.12
N LEU A 142 0.30 -47.51 24.27
CA LEU A 142 1.68 -47.07 24.07
C LEU A 142 2.50 -47.12 25.36
N SER A 143 1.88 -46.90 26.54
CA SER A 143 2.58 -46.96 27.82
C SER A 143 3.07 -48.37 28.18
N GLU A 144 2.39 -49.41 27.70
CA GLU A 144 2.81 -50.81 27.84
C GLU A 144 4.04 -51.15 26.98
N GLN A 145 4.39 -50.30 25.99
CA GLN A 145 5.52 -50.49 25.07
C GLN A 145 6.52 -49.33 25.13
N PRO A 146 7.46 -49.32 26.11
CA PRO A 146 8.31 -48.15 26.38
C PRO A 146 9.22 -47.76 25.20
N ARG A 147 9.65 -48.72 24.37
CA ARG A 147 10.43 -48.43 23.15
C ARG A 147 9.61 -47.68 22.10
N LEU A 148 8.34 -48.08 21.91
CA LEU A 148 7.43 -47.44 20.95
C LEU A 148 7.03 -46.05 21.44
N GLN A 149 6.76 -45.89 22.74
CA GLN A 149 6.50 -44.61 23.39
C GLN A 149 7.63 -43.60 23.17
N LEU A 150 8.89 -44.03 23.35
CA LEU A 150 10.07 -43.18 23.13
C LEU A 150 10.21 -42.76 21.65
N MET A 151 9.92 -43.65 20.70
CA MET A 151 9.93 -43.33 19.27
C MET A 151 8.84 -42.31 18.92
N VAL A 152 7.62 -42.47 19.43
CA VAL A 152 6.50 -41.54 19.22
C VAL A 152 6.82 -40.15 19.76
N MET A 153 7.41 -40.05 20.96
CA MET A 153 7.85 -38.77 21.52
C MET A 153 8.94 -38.09 20.67
N ARG A 154 9.97 -38.84 20.24
CA ARG A 154 11.07 -38.29 19.42
C ARG A 154 10.59 -37.77 18.07
N ILE A 155 9.74 -38.54 17.39
CA ILE A 155 9.16 -38.13 16.10
C ILE A 155 8.20 -36.95 16.31
N GLY A 156 7.36 -37.03 17.34
CA GLY A 156 6.39 -35.99 17.68
C GLY A 156 7.02 -34.64 18.03
N MET A 157 8.18 -34.62 18.71
CA MET A 157 8.93 -33.38 19.00
C MET A 157 9.49 -32.69 17.74
N LEU A 158 9.74 -33.44 16.65
CA LEU A 158 10.25 -32.88 15.40
C LEU A 158 9.14 -32.34 14.48
N LEU A 159 7.88 -32.74 14.68
CA LEU A 159 6.75 -32.27 13.86
C LEU A 159 6.52 -30.75 13.93
N PRO A 160 6.50 -30.09 15.12
CA PRO A 160 6.33 -28.64 15.22
C PRO A 160 7.37 -27.79 14.47
N PRO A 161 8.70 -28.00 14.63
CA PRO A 161 9.70 -27.21 13.90
C PRO A 161 9.67 -27.47 12.39
N VAL A 162 9.39 -28.70 11.95
CA VAL A 162 9.22 -29.03 10.53
C VAL A 162 8.00 -28.31 9.94
N TYR A 163 6.87 -28.31 10.65
CA TYR A 163 5.68 -27.57 10.23
C TYR A 163 5.95 -26.07 10.07
N ILE A 164 6.65 -25.43 11.03
CA ILE A 164 7.00 -24.01 10.92
C ILE A 164 7.91 -23.76 9.72
N PHE A 165 8.93 -24.59 9.49
CA PHE A 165 9.87 -24.40 8.39
C PHE A 165 9.16 -24.36 7.03
N PHE A 166 8.21 -25.27 6.80
CA PHE A 166 7.41 -25.28 5.57
C PHE A 166 6.30 -24.21 5.55
N ALA A 167 5.79 -23.78 6.71
CA ALA A 167 4.72 -22.77 6.81
C ALA A 167 5.21 -21.31 6.84
N SER A 168 6.47 -21.07 7.21
CA SER A 168 7.10 -19.75 7.25
C SER A 168 7.54 -19.32 5.85
N GLY A 169 6.59 -18.78 5.08
CA GLY A 169 6.90 -17.99 3.89
C GLY A 169 7.52 -16.63 4.25
N LYS A 170 8.06 -15.93 3.24
CA LYS A 170 8.65 -14.56 3.32
C LYS A 170 7.88 -13.65 4.28
N ASN A 171 8.59 -12.74 4.99
CA ASN A 171 8.05 -11.79 5.97
C ASN A 171 6.94 -10.89 5.38
N LYS A 172 5.72 -11.42 5.29
CA LYS A 172 4.52 -10.77 4.73
C LYS A 172 4.22 -9.47 5.45
N MET A 173 4.44 -9.43 6.76
CA MET A 173 4.25 -8.24 7.59
C MET A 173 5.16 -7.08 7.14
N GLN A 174 6.44 -7.35 6.86
CA GLN A 174 7.38 -6.33 6.38
C GLN A 174 6.93 -5.74 5.05
N ARG A 175 6.49 -6.60 4.12
CA ARG A 175 5.97 -6.16 2.81
C ARG A 175 4.76 -5.24 2.92
N ILE A 176 3.87 -5.50 3.90
CA ILE A 176 2.72 -4.65 4.18
C ILE A 176 3.19 -3.28 4.67
N TYR A 177 4.16 -3.23 5.58
CA TYR A 177 4.74 -1.96 6.06
C TYR A 177 5.43 -1.17 4.95
N ASP A 178 6.26 -1.83 4.13
CA ASP A 178 6.96 -1.19 3.01
C ASP A 178 5.95 -0.61 1.99
N ARG A 179 4.89 -1.37 1.68
CA ARG A 179 3.80 -0.91 0.79
C ARG A 179 3.01 0.25 1.41
N GLN A 180 2.73 0.19 2.71
CA GLN A 180 2.03 1.26 3.43
C GLN A 180 2.80 2.59 3.33
N GLN A 181 4.12 2.56 3.52
CA GLN A 181 4.96 3.77 3.43
C GLN A 181 4.99 4.39 2.04
N ARG A 182 4.83 3.58 0.98
CA ARG A 182 4.73 4.09 -0.41
C ARG A 182 3.35 4.62 -0.77
N ILE A 183 2.29 4.10 -0.16
CA ILE A 183 0.90 4.49 -0.46
C ILE A 183 0.44 5.68 0.38
N LEU A 184 0.65 5.61 1.70
CA LEU A 184 0.20 6.62 2.66
C LEU A 184 1.19 7.78 2.72
N VAL A 185 1.24 8.55 1.64
CA VAL A 185 2.09 9.72 1.48
C VAL A 185 1.26 10.99 1.39
N CYS A 186 1.86 12.12 1.74
CA CYS A 186 1.23 13.43 1.59
C CYS A 186 0.95 13.72 0.10
N PRO A 187 -0.26 14.17 -0.26
CA PRO A 187 -0.61 14.49 -1.65
C PRO A 187 0.21 15.66 -2.21
N ARG A 188 0.73 16.54 -1.34
CA ARG A 188 1.51 17.72 -1.72
C ARG A 188 3.03 17.48 -1.78
N CYS A 189 3.61 16.89 -0.74
CA CYS A 189 5.08 16.75 -0.64
C CYS A 189 5.61 15.32 -0.83
N GLY A 190 4.73 14.31 -0.93
CA GLY A 190 5.13 12.91 -1.12
C GLY A 190 5.79 12.25 0.08
N ARG A 191 5.88 12.92 1.24
CA ARG A 191 6.41 12.33 2.48
C ARG A 191 5.43 11.29 3.04
N PRO A 192 5.89 10.12 3.52
CA PRO A 192 5.05 9.20 4.28
C PRO A 192 4.40 9.88 5.50
N LEU A 193 3.09 9.74 5.64
CA LEU A 193 2.30 10.34 6.71
C LEU A 193 2.14 9.41 7.90
N THR A 194 2.02 10.01 9.08
CA THR A 194 1.67 9.29 10.32
C THR A 194 0.15 9.16 10.46
N ASP A 195 -0.30 8.19 11.26
CA ASP A 195 -1.73 7.99 11.56
C ASP A 195 -2.38 9.26 12.15
N TYR A 196 -1.62 10.02 12.94
CA TYR A 196 -2.07 11.29 13.52
C TYR A 196 -2.28 12.36 12.45
N GLU A 197 -1.33 12.55 11.53
CA GLU A 197 -1.44 13.51 10.43
C GLU A 197 -2.63 13.23 9.53
N ILE A 198 -2.87 11.95 9.19
CA ILE A 198 -4.03 11.54 8.39
C ILE A 198 -5.33 11.86 9.15
N THR A 199 -5.37 11.59 10.46
CA THR A 199 -6.56 11.84 11.28
C THR A 199 -6.87 13.33 11.44
N LYS A 200 -5.83 14.16 11.53
CA LYS A 200 -5.97 15.62 11.58
C LYS A 200 -6.09 16.27 10.21
N GLN A 201 -6.09 15.46 9.15
CA GLN A 201 -6.14 15.89 7.75
C GLN A 201 -5.09 16.97 7.44
N MET A 202 -3.90 16.89 8.03
CA MET A 202 -2.87 17.92 7.85
C MET A 202 -1.48 17.31 7.76
N CYS A 203 -0.63 17.87 6.91
CA CYS A 203 0.79 17.50 6.86
C CYS A 203 1.60 18.45 7.73
N MET A 204 2.33 17.95 8.73
CA MET A 204 3.14 18.79 9.62
C MET A 204 4.34 19.44 8.91
N THR A 205 4.81 18.84 7.82
CA THR A 205 6.00 19.30 7.09
C THR A 205 5.69 20.40 6.09
N CYS A 206 4.73 20.15 5.19
CA CYS A 206 4.39 21.11 4.13
C CYS A 206 3.14 21.94 4.43
N LYS A 207 2.46 21.68 5.56
CA LYS A 207 1.21 22.36 5.95
C LYS A 207 0.08 22.22 4.93
N ALA A 208 0.06 21.12 4.18
CA ALA A 208 -1.08 20.80 3.33
C ALA A 208 -2.34 20.68 4.20
N HIS A 209 -3.40 21.41 3.82
CA HIS A 209 -4.70 21.44 4.49
C HIS A 209 -4.65 21.86 5.99
N SER A 210 -3.81 22.86 6.29
CA SER A 210 -3.68 23.46 7.63
C SER A 210 -4.39 24.79 7.77
#